data_AF-A0A7V1RDB3-F1
#
_entry.id   AF-A0A7V1RDB3-F1
#
_cell.length_a   1.000
_cell.length_b   1.000
_cell.length_c   1.000
_cell.angle_alpha   90.00
_cell.angle_beta   90.00
_cell.angle_gamma   90.00
#
_symmetry.space_group_name_H-M   'P 1'
#
loop_
_entity.id
_entity.type
_entity.pdbx_description
1 polymer ?
#
loop_
_entity_poly.entity_id
_entity_poly.type
_entity_poly.pdbx_seq_one_letter_code
_entity_poly.pdbx_strand_id
1 'polypeptide(L)'
;MRIVVCHLTRMLEGRICVAGIDMETRQHVRPVFQRERMDAFMLARNGGPFEMASIVRLPDARPVGRPPEVEDHAFDWMRASLEQPVEGGRFWRMLERVAGGSVEGLFGPTLTREPSGSCWAPEGVGRASLGVLLPPARPQLQLEEIRGRQRVRLSLREGGHSLRLSVTDIRFFEADLATPSRAAVESVAARLCAGVEVILGLGLTRPYARSDQEAPRHWLQVTAIHLRDDPAWRLG
;
A
#
# COMPACT_ATOMS: atom_id res chain seq x y z
N MET A 1 -11.05 15.53 -8.78
CA MET A 1 -10.79 14.08 -8.87
C MET A 1 -11.57 13.33 -7.78
N ARG A 2 -11.98 12.09 -8.02
CA ARG A 2 -12.58 11.19 -7.02
C ARG A 2 -11.82 9.87 -7.05
N ILE A 3 -11.30 9.44 -5.91
CA ILE A 3 -10.55 8.19 -5.79
C ILE A 3 -11.28 7.22 -4.86
N VAL A 4 -11.14 5.92 -5.11
CA VAL A 4 -11.43 4.90 -4.10
C VAL A 4 -10.14 4.52 -3.41
N VAL A 5 -10.05 4.76 -2.10
CA VAL A 5 -8.86 4.44 -1.32
C VAL A 5 -8.68 2.92 -1.26
N CYS A 6 -7.52 2.45 -1.73
CA CYS A 6 -7.13 1.04 -1.68
C CYS A 6 -5.74 0.82 -1.06
N HIS A 7 -5.03 1.87 -0.69
CA HIS A 7 -3.81 1.79 0.10
C HIS A 7 -3.88 2.78 1.25
N LEU A 8 -3.68 2.28 2.47
CA LEU A 8 -3.47 3.10 3.65
C LEU A 8 -2.22 2.57 4.35
N THR A 9 -1.14 3.32 4.23
CA THR A 9 0.21 2.88 4.60
C THR A 9 0.70 3.69 5.81
N ARG A 10 1.21 3.02 6.85
CA ARG A 10 1.94 3.69 7.93
C ARG A 10 3.33 4.11 7.45
N MET A 11 3.76 5.27 7.91
CA MET A 11 5.11 5.79 7.73
C MET A 11 5.78 5.97 9.10
N LEU A 12 6.99 6.51 9.11
CA LEU A 12 7.67 6.86 10.36
C LEU A 12 6.96 8.03 11.05
N GLU A 13 7.06 8.08 12.38
CA GLU A 13 6.60 9.22 13.20
C GLU A 13 5.08 9.48 13.11
N GLY A 14 4.24 8.44 13.11
CA GLY A 14 2.79 8.59 13.12
C GLY A 14 2.18 9.12 11.81
N ARG A 15 3.00 9.19 10.75
CA ARG A 15 2.57 9.62 9.42
C ARG A 15 1.92 8.49 8.65
N ILE A 16 1.16 8.88 7.64
CA ILE A 16 0.48 7.96 6.72
C ILE A 16 0.80 8.30 5.27
N CYS A 17 0.53 7.36 4.39
CA CYS A 17 0.44 7.57 2.95
C CYS A 17 -0.87 6.95 2.48
N VAL A 18 -1.62 7.70 1.70
CA VAL A 18 -2.89 7.28 1.11
C VAL A 18 -2.70 7.10 -0.38
N ALA A 19 -3.24 6.04 -0.95
CA ALA A 19 -3.41 5.94 -2.39
C ALA A 19 -4.72 5.23 -2.73
N GLY A 20 -5.19 5.47 -3.94
CA GLY A 20 -6.44 4.93 -4.44
C GLY A 20 -6.45 4.79 -5.94
N ILE A 21 -7.60 4.34 -6.43
CA ILE A 21 -7.89 4.25 -7.86
C ILE A 21 -8.80 5.42 -8.23
N ASP A 22 -8.40 6.21 -9.21
CA ASP A 22 -9.24 7.24 -9.81
C ASP A 22 -10.47 6.58 -10.46
N MET A 23 -11.67 7.06 -10.11
CA MET A 23 -12.92 6.46 -10.57
C MET A 23 -13.20 6.65 -12.06
N GLU A 24 -12.62 7.67 -12.68
CA GLU A 24 -12.78 8.02 -14.10
C GLU A 24 -11.70 7.32 -14.94
N THR A 25 -10.44 7.49 -14.58
CA THR A 25 -9.31 6.98 -15.38
C THR A 25 -8.92 5.54 -15.07
N ARG A 26 -9.36 5.02 -13.90
CA ARG A 26 -8.97 3.72 -13.35
C ARG A 26 -7.47 3.57 -13.11
N GLN A 27 -6.75 4.68 -13.02
CA GLN A 27 -5.33 4.70 -12.72
C GLN A 27 -5.10 4.85 -11.22
N HIS A 28 -3.95 4.38 -10.74
CA HIS A 28 -3.51 4.66 -9.38
C HIS A 28 -3.22 6.15 -9.21
N VAL A 29 -3.65 6.69 -8.08
CA VAL A 29 -3.39 8.06 -7.66
C VAL A 29 -2.90 8.01 -6.22
N ARG A 30 -1.78 8.70 -5.96
CA ARG A 30 -1.28 8.99 -4.62
C ARG A 30 -1.43 10.48 -4.35
N PRO A 31 -2.41 10.90 -3.55
CA PRO A 31 -2.51 12.31 -3.17
C PRO A 31 -1.29 12.68 -2.31
N VAL A 32 -0.66 13.83 -2.59
CA VAL A 32 0.52 14.32 -1.88
C VAL A 32 0.38 15.79 -1.54
N PHE A 33 1.05 16.24 -0.47
CA PHE A 33 1.21 17.67 -0.19
C PHE A 33 2.47 18.20 -0.85
N GLN A 34 2.39 19.42 -1.36
CA GLN A 34 3.55 20.05 -2.02
C GLN A 34 4.73 20.27 -1.06
N ARG A 35 4.49 20.33 0.26
CA ARG A 35 5.50 20.66 1.28
C ARG A 35 5.37 19.91 2.60
N GLU A 36 4.36 19.06 2.75
CA GLU A 36 4.00 18.43 4.03
C GLU A 36 3.86 16.91 3.89
N ARG A 37 3.72 16.22 5.03
CA ARG A 37 3.46 14.78 5.08
C ARG A 37 2.06 14.58 5.66
N MET A 38 1.37 13.52 5.27
CA MET A 38 0.08 13.18 5.87
C MET A 38 0.28 12.58 7.24
N ASP A 39 -0.49 13.04 8.21
CA ASP A 39 -0.49 12.55 9.58
C ASP A 39 -1.74 11.72 9.88
N ALA A 40 -1.67 10.91 10.94
CA ALA A 40 -2.76 10.04 11.35
C ALA A 40 -4.10 10.76 11.59
N PHE A 41 -4.11 12.05 11.94
CA PHE A 41 -5.36 12.80 12.13
C PHE A 41 -6.22 12.90 10.86
N MET A 42 -5.61 12.68 9.68
CA MET A 42 -6.33 12.70 8.41
C MET A 42 -7.10 11.40 8.12
N LEU A 43 -7.00 10.39 8.98
CA LEU A 43 -7.83 9.18 8.91
C LEU A 43 -9.27 9.47 9.36
N ALA A 44 -10.25 8.79 8.78
CA ALA A 44 -11.67 9.01 9.09
C ALA A 44 -12.05 8.72 10.54
N ARG A 45 -11.46 7.69 11.16
CA ARG A 45 -11.59 7.43 12.61
C ARG A 45 -11.16 8.61 13.50
N ASN A 46 -10.35 9.52 12.95
CA ASN A 46 -9.87 10.74 13.60
C ASN A 46 -10.54 12.02 13.05
N GLY A 47 -11.61 11.89 12.26
CA GLY A 47 -12.35 13.00 11.65
C GLY A 47 -11.81 13.49 10.31
N GLY A 48 -10.76 12.84 9.77
CA GLY A 48 -10.20 13.19 8.46
C GLY A 48 -10.91 12.55 7.27
N PRO A 49 -10.50 12.86 6.02
CA PRO A 49 -11.21 12.41 4.83
C PRO A 49 -10.86 10.99 4.37
N PHE A 50 -9.84 10.34 4.94
CA PHE A 50 -9.29 9.11 4.39
C PHE A 50 -9.71 7.86 5.15
N GLU A 51 -10.34 6.92 4.45
CA GLU A 51 -10.75 5.61 4.95
C GLU A 51 -10.62 4.55 3.87
N MET A 52 -10.27 3.32 4.25
CA MET A 52 -10.15 2.20 3.33
C MET A 52 -11.48 1.91 2.65
N ALA A 53 -11.42 1.56 1.35
CA ALA A 53 -12.58 1.20 0.55
C ALA A 53 -13.69 2.28 0.60
N SER A 54 -13.30 3.55 0.55
CA SER A 54 -14.22 4.69 0.55
C SER A 54 -13.88 5.65 -0.57
N ILE A 55 -14.90 6.35 -1.07
CA ILE A 55 -14.73 7.39 -2.08
C ILE A 55 -14.27 8.67 -1.39
N VAL A 56 -13.15 9.22 -1.85
CA VAL A 56 -12.62 10.50 -1.38
C VAL A 56 -12.59 11.46 -2.55
N ARG A 57 -13.20 12.63 -2.35
CA ARG A 57 -13.14 13.73 -3.31
C ARG A 57 -11.88 14.54 -3.05
N LEU A 58 -11.13 14.78 -4.12
CA LEU A 58 -9.91 15.58 -4.13
C LEU A 58 -10.08 16.71 -5.16
N PRO A 59 -10.62 17.88 -4.76
CA PRO A 59 -10.73 19.04 -5.63
C PRO A 59 -9.36 19.52 -6.09
N ASP A 60 -9.27 19.96 -7.35
CA ASP A 60 -8.08 20.57 -7.95
C ASP A 60 -6.77 19.76 -7.85
N ALA A 61 -6.91 18.44 -7.65
CA ALA A 61 -5.79 17.52 -7.65
C ALA A 61 -5.08 17.54 -9.02
N ARG A 62 -3.77 17.79 -9.02
CA ARG A 62 -2.96 17.93 -10.24
C ARG A 62 -1.76 16.97 -10.23
N PRO A 63 -1.41 16.35 -11.37
CA PRO A 63 -0.26 15.46 -11.43
C PRO A 63 1.03 16.23 -11.13
N VAL A 64 1.85 15.66 -10.24
CA VAL A 64 3.19 16.18 -9.87
C VAL A 64 4.26 15.08 -9.81
N GLY A 65 3.85 13.84 -10.11
CA GLY A 65 4.71 12.67 -10.05
C GLY A 65 5.90 12.70 -10.99
N ARG A 66 6.94 11.98 -10.58
CA ARG A 66 8.17 11.72 -11.34
C ARG A 66 8.56 10.26 -11.13
N PRO A 67 9.19 9.59 -12.09
CA PRO A 67 9.63 8.21 -11.93
C PRO A 67 10.37 7.93 -10.61
N PRO A 68 10.07 6.83 -9.90
CA PRO A 68 8.96 5.88 -10.17
C PRO A 68 7.58 6.36 -9.69
N GLU A 69 7.53 7.46 -8.94
CA GLU A 69 6.37 8.04 -8.23
C GLU A 69 5.39 8.80 -9.14
N VAL A 70 5.11 8.24 -10.31
CA VAL A 70 4.28 8.87 -11.36
C VAL A 70 2.82 9.08 -10.94
N GLU A 71 2.36 8.36 -9.90
CA GLU A 71 0.99 8.44 -9.39
C GLU A 71 0.75 9.68 -8.51
N ASP A 72 1.78 10.45 -8.16
CA ASP A 72 1.66 11.58 -7.25
C ASP A 72 0.79 12.71 -7.81
N HIS A 73 -0.22 13.10 -7.05
CA HIS A 73 -1.10 14.22 -7.34
C HIS A 73 -1.12 15.21 -6.18
N ALA A 74 -0.67 16.44 -6.42
CA ALA A 74 -0.75 17.51 -5.43
C ALA A 74 -2.21 17.95 -5.25
N PHE A 75 -2.65 18.11 -4.01
CA PHE A 75 -4.00 18.57 -3.68
C PHE A 75 -4.00 19.40 -2.39
N ASP A 76 -5.13 20.05 -2.11
CA ASP A 76 -5.40 20.75 -0.85
C ASP A 76 -6.27 19.87 0.06
N TRP A 77 -5.73 19.45 1.20
CA TRP A 77 -6.46 18.55 2.10
C TRP A 77 -7.65 19.20 2.80
N MET A 78 -7.61 20.52 3.01
CA MET A 78 -8.72 21.24 3.64
C MET A 78 -10.00 21.17 2.80
N ARG A 79 -9.83 20.86 1.51
CA ARG A 79 -10.92 20.73 0.55
C ARG A 79 -11.23 19.27 0.21
N ALA A 80 -10.44 18.32 0.71
CA ALA A 80 -10.72 16.91 0.54
C ALA A 80 -11.90 16.50 1.43
N SER A 81 -12.74 15.60 0.94
CA SER A 81 -13.92 15.14 1.68
C SER A 81 -14.15 13.65 1.48
N LEU A 82 -14.41 12.96 2.58
CA LEU A 82 -14.96 11.61 2.56
C LEU A 82 -16.40 11.68 2.04
N GLU A 83 -16.71 10.95 0.98
CA GLU A 83 -18.08 10.89 0.43
C GLU A 83 -18.83 9.71 1.03
N GLN A 84 -18.57 8.50 0.53
CA GLN A 84 -19.32 7.32 0.92
C GLN A 84 -18.44 6.06 0.86
N PRO A 85 -18.72 5.06 1.70
CA PRO A 85 -18.10 3.75 1.60
C PRO A 85 -18.45 3.05 0.28
N VAL A 86 -17.52 2.25 -0.23
CA VAL A 86 -17.76 1.33 -1.35
C VAL A 86 -18.15 -0.03 -0.81
N GLU A 87 -19.22 -0.62 -1.36
CA GLU A 87 -19.64 -1.99 -1.06
C GLU A 87 -18.53 -2.99 -1.37
N GLY A 88 -18.34 -4.00 -0.53
CA GLY A 88 -17.20 -4.91 -0.57
C GLY A 88 -17.01 -5.63 -1.91
N GLY A 89 -18.06 -6.25 -2.44
CA GLY A 89 -18.02 -6.93 -3.74
C GLY A 89 -17.74 -5.97 -4.90
N ARG A 90 -18.28 -4.75 -4.87
CA ARG A 90 -17.93 -3.69 -5.84
C ARG A 90 -16.47 -3.26 -5.71
N PHE A 91 -15.96 -3.13 -4.50
CA PHE A 91 -14.56 -2.78 -4.24
C PHE A 91 -13.62 -3.88 -4.75
N TRP A 92 -13.88 -5.14 -4.42
CA TRP A 92 -13.12 -6.29 -4.92
C TRP A 92 -13.03 -6.31 -6.45
N ARG A 93 -14.17 -6.20 -7.15
CA ARG A 93 -14.21 -6.14 -8.62
C ARG A 93 -13.46 -4.95 -9.21
N MET A 94 -13.33 -3.85 -8.47
CA MET A 94 -12.53 -2.71 -8.91
C MET A 94 -11.04 -3.06 -8.86
N LEU A 95 -10.60 -3.67 -7.76
CA LEU A 95 -9.22 -4.12 -7.58
C LEU A 95 -8.82 -5.17 -8.62
N GLU A 96 -9.67 -6.19 -8.86
CA GLU A 96 -9.41 -7.24 -9.86
C GLU A 96 -9.13 -6.68 -11.26
N ARG A 97 -9.83 -5.60 -11.66
CA ARG A 97 -9.66 -5.00 -12.99
C ARG A 97 -8.35 -4.26 -13.18
N VAL A 98 -7.72 -3.80 -12.09
CA VAL A 98 -6.44 -3.09 -12.14
C VAL A 98 -5.27 -3.95 -11.65
N ALA A 99 -5.56 -5.16 -11.17
CA ALA A 99 -4.56 -6.06 -10.64
C ALA A 99 -3.64 -6.57 -11.75
N GLY A 100 -2.33 -6.47 -11.53
CA GLY A 100 -1.32 -7.15 -12.33
C GLY A 100 -1.15 -8.59 -11.88
N GLY A 101 -0.65 -9.45 -12.78
CA GLY A 101 -0.34 -10.85 -12.49
C GLY A 101 1.09 -11.09 -12.00
N SER A 102 1.95 -10.07 -12.00
CA SER A 102 3.30 -10.17 -11.46
C SER A 102 3.86 -8.85 -10.98
N VAL A 103 4.80 -8.90 -10.03
CA VAL A 103 5.51 -7.73 -9.49
C VAL A 103 6.28 -7.01 -10.61
N GLU A 104 6.98 -7.73 -11.47
CA GLU A 104 7.65 -7.14 -12.63
C GLU A 104 6.64 -6.51 -13.59
N GLY A 105 5.49 -7.16 -13.80
CA GLY A 105 4.37 -6.66 -14.58
C GLY A 105 3.73 -5.38 -14.02
N LEU A 106 3.97 -5.04 -12.75
CA LEU A 106 3.55 -3.78 -12.13
C LEU A 106 4.66 -2.72 -12.23
N PHE A 107 5.86 -3.02 -11.76
CA PHE A 107 6.91 -2.02 -11.54
C PHE A 107 7.94 -1.89 -12.68
N GLY A 108 7.96 -2.87 -13.59
CA GLY A 108 8.85 -2.91 -14.74
C GLY A 108 10.21 -3.56 -14.45
N PRO A 109 11.08 -3.66 -15.46
CA PRO A 109 12.34 -4.41 -15.39
C PRO A 109 13.41 -3.74 -14.55
N THR A 110 13.20 -2.48 -14.12
CA THR A 110 14.13 -1.72 -13.28
C THR A 110 14.06 -2.13 -11.81
N LEU A 111 13.12 -3.02 -11.46
CA LEU A 111 13.00 -3.57 -10.12
C LEU A 111 14.01 -4.71 -9.93
N THR A 112 15.00 -4.46 -9.08
CA THR A 112 16.01 -5.44 -8.67
C THR A 112 15.49 -6.31 -7.53
N ARG A 113 15.74 -7.61 -7.60
CA ARG A 113 15.48 -8.56 -6.51
C ARG A 113 16.77 -8.89 -5.79
N GLU A 114 16.75 -8.89 -4.46
CA GLU A 114 17.86 -9.33 -3.63
C GLU A 114 17.72 -10.82 -3.26
N PRO A 115 18.85 -11.54 -3.02
CA PRO A 115 18.80 -12.89 -2.47
C PRO A 115 18.05 -13.00 -1.14
N SER A 116 17.94 -11.89 -0.40
CA SER A 116 17.18 -11.76 0.84
C SER A 116 15.65 -11.87 0.65
N GLY A 117 15.16 -11.84 -0.59
CA GLY A 117 13.75 -11.74 -0.94
C GLY A 117 13.20 -10.31 -0.94
N SER A 118 14.03 -9.29 -0.68
CA SER A 118 13.65 -7.88 -0.84
C SER A 118 13.68 -7.47 -2.32
N CYS A 119 12.90 -6.45 -2.69
CA CYS A 119 13.00 -5.83 -4.01
C CYS A 119 13.19 -4.31 -3.88
N TRP A 120 13.89 -3.71 -4.84
CA TRP A 120 14.10 -2.28 -4.89
C TRP A 120 14.24 -1.74 -6.31
N ALA A 121 13.96 -0.46 -6.48
CA ALA A 121 14.21 0.29 -7.71
C ALA A 121 15.13 1.50 -7.42
N PRO A 122 16.00 1.89 -8.37
CA PRO A 122 16.82 3.09 -8.22
C PRO A 122 15.98 4.37 -8.26
N GLU A 123 16.46 5.42 -7.59
CA GLU A 123 15.83 6.74 -7.61
C GLU A 123 15.75 7.33 -9.02
N GLY A 124 14.65 8.02 -9.33
CA GLY A 124 14.46 8.68 -10.62
C GLY A 124 14.16 7.75 -11.79
N VAL A 125 14.01 6.44 -11.54
CA VAL A 125 13.83 5.41 -12.57
C VAL A 125 12.68 4.48 -12.20
N GLY A 126 11.97 4.00 -13.21
CA GLY A 126 10.85 3.06 -13.08
C GLY A 126 9.56 3.64 -13.61
N ARG A 127 8.61 2.76 -13.96
CA ARG A 127 7.36 3.19 -14.61
C ARG A 127 6.21 3.50 -13.64
N ALA A 128 6.29 3.01 -12.41
CA ALA A 128 5.24 3.08 -11.42
C ALA A 128 5.81 2.86 -10.02
N SER A 129 5.14 3.40 -9.01
CA SER A 129 5.47 3.21 -7.59
C SER A 129 4.33 2.59 -6.80
N LEU A 130 3.16 2.40 -7.43
CA LEU A 130 2.01 1.72 -6.85
C LEU A 130 1.49 0.64 -7.79
N GLY A 131 0.90 -0.39 -7.20
CA GLY A 131 0.22 -1.42 -7.96
C GLY A 131 -0.61 -2.31 -7.07
N VAL A 132 -1.51 -3.04 -7.71
CA VAL A 132 -2.32 -4.07 -7.07
C VAL A 132 -1.91 -5.40 -7.72
N LEU A 133 -1.61 -6.40 -6.92
CA LEU A 133 -1.15 -7.72 -7.35
C LEU A 133 -2.22 -8.75 -7.02
N LEU A 134 -2.59 -9.55 -8.03
CA LEU A 134 -3.20 -10.85 -7.82
C LEU A 134 -2.07 -11.87 -7.67
N PRO A 135 -1.74 -12.32 -6.44
CA PRO A 135 -0.56 -13.13 -6.24
C PRO A 135 -0.75 -14.52 -6.88
N PRO A 136 0.26 -15.02 -7.63
CA PRO A 136 0.14 -16.30 -8.34
C PRO A 136 0.15 -17.51 -7.40
N ALA A 137 0.58 -17.32 -6.16
CA ALA A 137 0.56 -18.31 -5.11
C ALA A 137 0.08 -17.67 -3.81
N ARG A 138 -0.46 -18.51 -2.92
CA ARG A 138 -0.94 -18.08 -1.61
C ARG A 138 0.20 -17.46 -0.79
N PRO A 139 0.09 -16.19 -0.36
CA PRO A 139 1.10 -15.58 0.49
C PRO A 139 0.99 -16.08 1.93
N GLN A 140 2.06 -15.91 2.69
CA GLN A 140 2.12 -16.19 4.12
C GLN A 140 2.36 -14.89 4.88
N LEU A 141 1.49 -14.59 5.84
CA LEU A 141 1.62 -13.42 6.70
C LEU A 141 2.07 -13.86 8.09
N GLN A 142 3.05 -13.17 8.67
CA GLN A 142 3.56 -13.50 9.99
C GLN A 142 4.14 -12.29 10.73
N LEU A 143 4.18 -12.38 12.05
CA LEU A 143 5.01 -11.53 12.89
C LEU A 143 6.41 -12.13 12.98
N GLU A 144 7.41 -11.30 12.80
CA GLU A 144 8.80 -11.67 12.96
C GLU A 144 9.49 -10.72 13.94
N GLU A 145 10.41 -11.26 14.73
CA GLU A 145 11.30 -10.44 15.55
C GLU A 145 12.58 -10.13 14.78
N ILE A 146 12.84 -8.85 14.54
CA ILE A 146 14.02 -8.37 13.83
C ILE A 146 14.69 -7.30 14.68
N ARG A 147 15.91 -7.58 15.16
CA ARG A 147 16.70 -6.67 16.02
C ARG A 147 15.89 -6.20 17.24
N GLY A 148 15.24 -7.15 17.93
CA GLY A 148 14.44 -6.88 19.13
C GLY A 148 13.13 -6.13 18.89
N ARG A 149 12.68 -6.02 17.63
CA ARG A 149 11.41 -5.36 17.28
C ARG A 149 10.53 -6.27 16.45
N GLN A 150 9.25 -6.33 16.78
CA GLN A 150 8.28 -7.05 15.96
C GLN A 150 8.03 -6.32 14.63
N ARG A 151 7.90 -7.12 13.57
CA ARG A 151 7.68 -6.67 12.20
C ARG A 151 6.64 -7.57 11.55
N VAL A 152 5.66 -6.95 10.91
CA VAL A 152 4.71 -7.66 10.05
C VAL A 152 5.38 -7.93 8.71
N ARG A 153 5.42 -9.19 8.30
CA ARG A 153 6.08 -9.65 7.08
C ARG A 153 5.15 -10.51 6.25
N LEU A 154 5.22 -10.33 4.94
CA LEU A 154 4.52 -11.15 3.98
C LEU A 154 5.53 -11.83 3.07
N SER A 155 5.44 -13.16 3.02
CA SER A 155 6.20 -14.00 2.11
C SER A 155 5.33 -14.40 0.92
N LEU A 156 5.88 -14.27 -0.29
CA LEU A 156 5.17 -14.57 -1.54
C LEU A 156 6.10 -15.36 -2.47
N ARG A 157 5.59 -16.43 -3.10
CA ARG A 157 6.31 -17.12 -4.17
C ARG A 157 5.82 -16.63 -5.53
N GLU A 158 6.76 -16.26 -6.39
CA GLU A 158 6.49 -15.78 -7.74
C GLU A 158 7.64 -16.14 -8.68
N GLY A 159 7.34 -16.78 -9.82
CA GLY A 159 8.35 -17.06 -10.85
C GLY A 159 9.54 -17.89 -10.37
N GLY A 160 9.34 -18.79 -9.39
CA GLY A 160 10.42 -19.57 -8.77
C GLY A 160 11.20 -18.82 -7.68
N HIS A 161 10.91 -17.55 -7.44
CA HIS A 161 11.54 -16.74 -6.39
C HIS A 161 10.65 -16.62 -5.17
N SER A 162 11.26 -16.47 -3.99
CA SER A 162 10.57 -16.13 -2.75
C SER A 162 10.83 -14.66 -2.41
N LEU A 163 9.77 -13.87 -2.35
CA LEU A 163 9.78 -12.51 -1.86
C LEU A 163 9.47 -12.50 -0.37
N ARG A 164 10.08 -11.57 0.36
CA ARG A 164 9.84 -11.33 1.79
C ARG A 164 9.72 -9.83 2.02
N LEU A 165 8.48 -9.35 2.02
CA LEU A 165 8.17 -7.93 1.97
C LEU A 165 7.77 -7.40 3.35
N SER A 166 8.12 -6.14 3.63
CA SER A 166 7.56 -5.39 4.76
C SER A 166 6.06 -5.19 4.52
N VAL A 167 5.24 -5.40 5.55
CA VAL A 167 3.84 -4.96 5.52
C VAL A 167 3.74 -3.63 6.28
N THR A 168 3.16 -2.64 5.61
CA THR A 168 2.98 -1.28 6.12
C THR A 168 1.53 -0.81 6.04
N ASP A 169 0.60 -1.68 5.65
CA ASP A 169 -0.83 -1.45 5.78
C ASP A 169 -1.20 -1.12 7.23
N ILE A 170 -1.81 0.05 7.46
CA ILE A 170 -2.10 0.57 8.81
C ILE A 170 -3.00 -0.35 9.63
N ARG A 171 -3.78 -1.22 8.97
CA ARG A 171 -4.72 -2.11 9.65
C ARG A 171 -4.04 -3.28 10.39
N PHE A 172 -2.73 -3.43 10.24
CA PHE A 172 -1.91 -4.39 11.00
C PHE A 172 -1.15 -3.74 12.16
N PHE A 173 -1.47 -2.50 12.51
CA PHE A 173 -0.83 -1.76 13.58
C PHE A 173 -1.88 -1.19 14.54
N GLU A 174 -1.49 -1.04 15.79
CA GLU A 174 -2.30 -0.40 16.82
C GLU A 174 -2.50 1.10 16.52
N ALA A 175 -3.24 1.80 17.38
CA ALA A 175 -3.54 3.23 17.20
C ALA A 175 -2.29 4.12 17.07
N ASP A 176 -1.14 3.69 17.64
CA ASP A 176 0.15 4.37 17.55
C ASP A 176 0.84 4.24 16.17
N LEU A 177 0.26 3.45 15.25
CA LEU A 177 0.81 3.12 13.93
C LEU A 177 2.24 2.56 13.97
N ALA A 178 2.68 2.02 15.11
CA ALA A 178 4.03 1.54 15.35
C ALA A 178 4.03 0.10 15.88
N THR A 179 3.17 -0.20 16.84
CA THR A 179 3.03 -1.51 17.45
C THR A 179 2.23 -2.44 16.53
N PRO A 180 2.78 -3.58 16.09
CA PRO A 180 2.02 -4.54 15.30
C PRO A 180 0.83 -5.11 16.08
N SER A 181 -0.33 -5.16 15.43
CA SER A 181 -1.51 -5.80 16.00
C SER A 181 -1.46 -7.30 15.78
N ARG A 182 -1.13 -8.05 16.83
CA ARG A 182 -1.08 -9.52 16.79
C ARG A 182 -2.41 -10.13 16.34
N ALA A 183 -3.52 -9.63 16.87
CA ALA A 183 -4.86 -10.12 16.55
C ALA A 183 -5.19 -9.95 15.06
N ALA A 184 -4.88 -8.79 14.48
CA ALA A 184 -5.10 -8.55 13.05
C ALA A 184 -4.22 -9.48 12.18
N VAL A 185 -2.95 -9.63 12.55
CA VAL A 185 -2.02 -10.52 11.83
C VAL A 185 -2.48 -11.97 11.89
N GLU A 186 -2.81 -12.49 13.08
CA GLU A 186 -3.25 -13.88 13.26
C GLU A 186 -4.57 -14.16 12.53
N SER A 187 -5.53 -13.23 12.59
CA SER A 187 -6.80 -13.33 11.87
C SER A 187 -6.61 -13.42 10.35
N VAL A 188 -5.83 -12.50 9.77
CA VAL A 188 -5.56 -12.51 8.32
C VAL A 188 -4.72 -13.72 7.92
N ALA A 189 -3.71 -14.09 8.71
CA ALA A 189 -2.90 -15.26 8.45
C ALA A 189 -3.72 -16.55 8.45
N ALA A 190 -4.66 -16.70 9.38
CA ALA A 190 -5.58 -17.84 9.42
C ALA A 190 -6.49 -17.90 8.18
N ARG A 191 -7.02 -16.76 7.72
CA ARG A 191 -7.84 -16.67 6.50
C ARG A 191 -7.05 -17.01 5.24
N LEU A 192 -5.82 -16.51 5.13
CA LEU A 192 -4.91 -16.91 4.05
C LEU A 192 -4.64 -18.42 4.11
N CYS A 193 -4.37 -18.98 5.29
CA CYS A 193 -4.17 -20.42 5.49
C CYS A 193 -5.41 -21.26 5.13
N ALA A 194 -6.62 -20.73 5.38
CA ALA A 194 -7.88 -21.37 4.98
C ALA A 194 -8.17 -21.27 3.47
N GLY A 195 -7.48 -20.40 2.75
CA GLY A 195 -7.58 -20.27 1.30
C GLY A 195 -8.51 -19.19 0.80
N VAL A 196 -8.79 -18.22 1.65
CA VAL A 196 -9.37 -16.96 1.23
C VAL A 196 -8.48 -16.32 0.16
N GLU A 197 -9.09 -16.02 -0.98
CA GLU A 197 -8.42 -15.28 -2.05
C GLU A 197 -8.03 -13.89 -1.58
N VAL A 198 -6.89 -13.43 -2.08
CA VAL A 198 -6.27 -12.19 -1.63
C VAL A 198 -5.81 -11.36 -2.82
N ILE A 199 -5.98 -10.05 -2.69
CA ILE A 199 -5.36 -9.06 -3.56
C ILE A 199 -4.42 -8.22 -2.68
N LEU A 200 -3.19 -8.03 -3.14
CA LEU A 200 -2.16 -7.28 -2.42
C LEU A 200 -1.99 -5.90 -3.03
N GLY A 201 -2.14 -4.86 -2.24
CA GLY A 201 -1.61 -3.55 -2.57
C GLY A 201 -0.10 -3.54 -2.37
N LEU A 202 0.64 -3.18 -3.41
CA LEU A 202 2.09 -3.03 -3.39
C LEU A 202 2.46 -1.57 -3.59
N GLY A 203 3.54 -1.15 -2.95
CA GLY A 203 4.09 0.18 -3.13
C GLY A 203 5.59 0.20 -3.00
N LEU A 204 6.23 1.15 -3.68
CA LEU A 204 7.61 1.52 -3.48
C LEU A 204 7.69 2.60 -2.39
N THR A 205 8.67 2.51 -1.48
CA THR A 205 8.95 3.57 -0.51
C THR A 205 9.41 4.84 -1.22
N ARG A 206 9.43 5.97 -0.51
CA ARG A 206 10.34 7.09 -0.87
C ARG A 206 11.80 6.61 -0.85
N PRO A 207 12.71 7.22 -1.63
CA PRO A 207 14.07 6.74 -1.73
C PRO A 207 14.79 6.97 -0.40
N TYR A 208 15.48 5.94 0.09
CA TYR A 208 16.39 6.07 1.22
C TYR A 208 17.57 5.12 1.09
N ALA A 209 18.71 5.54 1.63
CA ALA A 209 19.90 4.72 1.73
C ALA A 209 19.94 4.01 3.08
N ARG A 210 20.34 2.73 3.12
CA ARG A 210 20.51 1.99 4.39
C ARG A 210 21.76 2.43 5.15
N SER A 211 22.71 3.04 4.45
CA SER A 211 23.93 3.62 4.99
C SER A 211 24.39 4.79 4.11
N ASP A 212 25.27 5.64 4.62
CA ASP A 212 25.78 6.81 3.89
C ASP A 212 26.59 6.45 2.63
N GLN A 213 27.01 5.19 2.49
CA GLN A 213 27.79 4.68 1.36
C GLN A 213 26.91 4.06 0.26
N GLU A 214 25.60 3.91 0.50
CA GLU A 214 24.68 3.35 -0.47
C GLU A 214 23.92 4.45 -1.20
N ALA A 215 23.70 4.27 -2.50
CA ALA A 215 22.76 5.11 -3.24
C ALA A 215 21.33 4.93 -2.68
N PRO A 216 20.52 6.00 -2.61
CA PRO A 216 19.12 5.90 -2.23
C PRO A 216 18.35 4.93 -3.12
N ARG A 217 17.49 4.11 -2.50
CA ARG A 217 16.67 3.11 -3.18
C ARG A 217 15.21 3.21 -2.75
N HIS A 218 14.32 2.94 -3.68
CA HIS A 218 12.91 2.72 -3.39
C HIS A 218 12.68 1.23 -3.10
N TRP A 219 12.19 0.88 -1.91
CA TRP A 219 12.00 -0.51 -1.50
C TRP A 219 10.56 -0.95 -1.70
N LEU A 220 10.36 -2.17 -2.21
CA LEU A 220 9.04 -2.75 -2.36
C LEU A 220 8.47 -3.19 -1.00
N GLN A 221 7.19 -2.89 -0.79
CA GLN A 221 6.44 -3.19 0.42
C GLN A 221 4.98 -3.53 0.08
N VAL A 222 4.34 -4.28 0.98
CA VAL A 222 2.89 -4.52 0.96
C VAL A 222 2.21 -3.38 1.69
N THR A 223 1.45 -2.58 0.96
CA THR A 223 0.76 -1.37 1.43
C THR A 223 -0.73 -1.59 1.68
N ALA A 224 -1.29 -2.72 1.19
CA ALA A 224 -2.64 -3.17 1.53
C ALA A 224 -2.79 -4.69 1.39
N ILE A 225 -3.65 -5.30 2.20
CA ILE A 225 -4.11 -6.69 2.03
C ILE A 225 -5.64 -6.71 1.96
N HIS A 226 -6.21 -7.14 0.83
CA HIS A 226 -7.65 -7.28 0.63
C HIS A 226 -8.01 -8.75 0.54
N LEU A 227 -8.97 -9.19 1.35
CA LEU A 227 -9.42 -10.57 1.41
C LEU A 227 -10.80 -10.68 0.76
N ARG A 228 -11.04 -11.69 -0.09
CA ARG A 228 -12.27 -11.76 -0.90
C ARG A 228 -13.57 -11.80 -0.09
N ASP A 229 -13.54 -12.44 1.07
CA ASP A 229 -14.63 -12.59 2.03
C ASP A 229 -14.85 -11.34 2.92
N ASP A 230 -13.87 -10.43 3.00
CA ASP A 230 -14.03 -9.09 3.59
C ASP A 230 -13.07 -8.08 2.92
N PRO A 231 -13.36 -7.65 1.69
CA PRO A 231 -12.40 -6.90 0.89
C PRO A 231 -12.24 -5.46 1.36
N ALA A 232 -13.28 -4.94 2.03
CA ALA A 232 -13.42 -3.56 2.46
C ALA A 232 -13.15 -3.38 3.97
N TRP A 233 -12.56 -4.36 4.66
CA TRP A 233 -12.29 -4.29 6.10
C TRP A 233 -11.53 -3.01 6.49
N ARG A 234 -12.02 -2.34 7.55
CA ARG A 234 -11.59 -1.00 7.95
C ARG A 234 -10.96 -0.99 9.33
N LEU A 235 -10.33 0.14 9.65
CA LEU A 235 -10.07 0.48 11.04
C LEU A 235 -11.42 0.80 11.68
N GLY A 236 -11.74 0.12 12.78
CA GLY A 236 -12.95 0.41 13.57
C GLY A 236 -13.00 1.82 14.10
#